data_AF-A0A7K1YUA8-F1
#
_entry.id   AF-A0A7K1YUA8-F1
#
_cell.length_a   1.000
_cell.length_b   1.000
_cell.length_c   1.000
_cell.angle_alpha   90.00
_cell.angle_beta   90.00
_cell.angle_gamma   90.00
#
_symmetry.space_group_name_H-M   'P 1'
#
loop_
_entity.id
_entity.type
_entity.pdbx_description
1 polymer ?
#
loop_
_entity_poly.entity_id
_entity_poly.type
_entity_poly.pdbx_seq_one_letter_code
_entity_poly.pdbx_strand_id
1 'polypeptide(L)'
;NIRVADAMSLDEFDAAVTAGAAAVERADADLLVVGEIGIGNTTAAAAVAAAVLGGEAAGWVGPGTGVVGAALARKCDVVQAALDRVGTVPPLEALRRLGGRELAAMAGAVAAARRRRLPVVLDGFIATAAVAPLAVARPGSLDHCIAGHCSAEPGHQRALETLGLDPLMRLDLRLGEGSGALVAVPIIRMAAAAVTDVATFEEWGLQQ
;
A
#
# COMPACT_ATOMS: atom_id res chain seq x y z
N ASN A 1 -4.74 19.18 -6.79
CA ASN A 1 -4.81 19.68 -5.39
C ASN A 1 -6.10 19.15 -4.78
N ILE A 2 -5.99 18.09 -3.98
CA ILE A 2 -7.15 17.31 -3.49
C ILE A 2 -8.10 18.10 -2.57
N ARG A 3 -7.64 19.23 -2.02
CA ARG A 3 -8.44 20.11 -1.17
C ARG A 3 -9.59 20.78 -1.92
N VAL A 4 -9.43 21.04 -3.23
CA VAL A 4 -10.36 21.87 -4.00
C VAL A 4 -10.86 21.23 -5.29
N ALA A 5 -10.22 20.14 -5.74
CA ALA A 5 -10.61 19.41 -6.94
C ALA A 5 -10.24 17.94 -6.78
N ASP A 6 -10.84 17.08 -7.59
CA ASP A 6 -10.44 15.67 -7.68
C ASP A 6 -8.97 15.56 -8.10
N ALA A 7 -8.27 14.53 -7.61
CA ALA A 7 -6.85 14.34 -7.90
C ALA A 7 -6.58 14.10 -9.40
N MET A 8 -7.52 13.44 -10.07
CA MET A 8 -7.44 13.10 -11.49
C MET A 8 -8.85 12.90 -12.09
N SER A 9 -8.98 13.08 -13.41
CA SER A 9 -10.20 12.70 -14.15
C SER A 9 -10.38 11.17 -14.18
N LEU A 10 -11.51 10.70 -14.70
CA LEU A 10 -11.71 9.26 -14.91
C LEU A 10 -10.70 8.69 -15.92
N ASP A 11 -10.50 9.36 -17.06
CA ASP A 11 -9.53 8.93 -18.08
C ASP A 11 -8.10 8.86 -17.53
N GLU A 12 -7.71 9.83 -16.70
CA GLU A 12 -6.39 9.85 -16.06
C GLU A 12 -6.22 8.73 -15.03
N PHE A 13 -7.29 8.40 -14.31
CA PHE A 13 -7.30 7.27 -13.38
C PHE A 13 -7.15 5.95 -14.10
N ASP A 14 -7.96 5.72 -15.14
CA ASP A 14 -7.91 4.51 -15.95
C ASP A 14 -6.55 4.35 -16.62
N ALA A 15 -5.96 5.44 -17.11
CA ALA A 15 -4.61 5.44 -17.66
C ALA A 15 -3.55 5.07 -16.61
N ALA A 16 -3.63 5.61 -15.39
CA ALA A 16 -2.68 5.31 -14.32
C ALA A 16 -2.79 3.85 -13.85
N VAL A 17 -4.00 3.36 -13.60
CA VAL A 17 -4.28 1.95 -13.25
C VAL A 17 -3.76 1.02 -14.34
N THR A 18 -4.06 1.34 -15.60
CA THR A 18 -3.60 0.57 -16.77
C THR A 18 -2.08 0.55 -16.88
N ALA A 19 -1.42 1.68 -16.62
CA ALA A 19 0.05 1.77 -16.65
C ALA A 19 0.70 0.83 -15.61
N GLY A 20 0.16 0.82 -14.38
CA GLY A 20 0.61 -0.09 -13.33
C GLY A 20 0.37 -1.56 -13.67
N ALA A 21 -0.83 -1.89 -14.15
CA ALA A 21 -1.16 -3.25 -14.58
C ALA A 21 -0.24 -3.72 -15.71
N ALA A 22 -0.02 -2.89 -16.73
CA ALA A 22 0.80 -3.23 -17.89
C ALA A 22 2.28 -3.41 -17.53
N ALA A 23 2.79 -2.69 -16.53
CA ALA A 23 4.15 -2.91 -16.01
C ALA A 23 4.31 -4.32 -15.43
N VAL A 24 3.30 -4.80 -14.68
CA VAL A 24 3.30 -6.15 -14.13
C VAL A 24 3.11 -7.20 -15.21
N GLU A 25 2.23 -7.00 -16.19
CA GLU A 25 2.02 -7.99 -17.27
C GLU A 25 3.27 -8.25 -18.13
N ARG A 26 4.18 -7.27 -18.24
CA ARG A 26 5.44 -7.41 -18.97
C ARG A 26 6.60 -7.95 -18.13
N ALA A 27 6.45 -8.04 -16.81
CA ALA A 27 7.52 -8.42 -15.91
C ALA A 27 7.70 -9.94 -15.87
N ASP A 28 8.93 -10.41 -16.04
CA ASP A 28 9.33 -11.79 -15.71
C ASP A 28 9.85 -11.81 -14.27
N ALA A 29 8.99 -12.19 -13.33
CA ALA A 29 9.27 -12.12 -11.90
C ALA A 29 8.43 -13.15 -11.12
N ASP A 30 9.01 -13.66 -10.04
CA ASP A 30 8.36 -14.57 -9.08
C ASP A 30 7.80 -13.85 -7.84
N LEU A 31 8.18 -12.58 -7.65
CA LEU A 31 7.75 -11.72 -6.55
C LEU A 31 7.70 -10.26 -7.02
N LEU A 32 6.61 -9.56 -6.74
CA LEU A 32 6.50 -8.11 -6.99
C LEU A 32 6.78 -7.34 -5.70
N VAL A 33 7.63 -6.31 -5.77
CA VAL A 33 7.75 -5.30 -4.71
C VAL A 33 7.08 -4.01 -5.20
N VAL A 34 6.24 -3.43 -4.36
CA VAL A 34 5.52 -2.19 -4.68
C VAL A 34 6.06 -1.04 -3.84
N GLY A 35 6.51 0.00 -4.53
CA GLY A 35 7.01 1.24 -3.96
C GLY A 35 6.53 2.45 -4.75
N GLU A 36 6.83 3.62 -4.22
CA GLU A 36 6.39 4.90 -4.79
C GLU A 36 7.45 5.98 -4.64
N ILE A 37 7.28 7.05 -5.41
CA ILE A 37 8.01 8.29 -5.19
C ILE A 37 7.08 9.46 -5.56
N GLY A 38 6.86 10.38 -4.62
CA GLY A 38 5.99 11.52 -4.86
C GLY A 38 6.01 12.55 -3.73
N ILE A 39 6.41 13.79 -4.03
CA ILE A 39 6.38 14.85 -3.02
C ILE A 39 4.93 15.19 -2.64
N GLY A 40 4.61 15.08 -1.35
CA GLY A 40 3.31 15.39 -0.79
C GLY A 40 2.29 14.24 -0.80
N ASN A 41 2.67 13.07 -1.32
CA ASN A 41 1.75 11.93 -1.44
C ASN A 41 1.38 11.28 -0.09
N THR A 42 2.13 11.48 0.99
CA THR A 42 1.70 11.10 2.35
C THR A 42 0.39 11.79 2.76
N THR A 43 0.10 12.99 2.23
CA THR A 43 -1.19 13.66 2.42
C THR A 43 -2.30 12.95 1.65
N ALA A 44 -2.04 12.57 0.39
CA ALA A 44 -2.99 11.83 -0.44
C ALA A 44 -3.27 10.43 0.13
N ALA A 45 -2.23 9.72 0.56
CA ALA A 45 -2.33 8.42 1.24
C ALA A 45 -3.18 8.50 2.50
N ALA A 46 -2.96 9.51 3.36
CA ALA A 46 -3.77 9.72 4.54
C ALA A 46 -5.24 10.00 4.21
N ALA A 47 -5.51 10.80 3.17
CA ALA A 47 -6.88 11.07 2.72
C ALA A 47 -7.57 9.82 2.16
N VAL A 48 -6.88 9.01 1.34
CA VAL A 48 -7.41 7.75 0.82
C VAL A 48 -7.68 6.77 1.96
N ALA A 49 -6.73 6.57 2.87
CA ALA A 49 -6.89 5.67 4.01
C ALA A 49 -8.07 6.10 4.89
N ALA A 50 -8.18 7.38 5.23
CA ALA A 50 -9.31 7.90 6.00
C ALA A 50 -10.66 7.67 5.30
N ALA A 51 -10.72 7.89 3.98
CA ALA A 51 -11.96 7.74 3.22
C ALA A 51 -12.43 6.28 3.14
N VAL A 52 -11.53 5.30 3.04
CA VAL A 52 -11.90 3.89 2.80
C VAL A 52 -11.82 3.01 4.05
N LEU A 53 -10.97 3.36 5.02
CA LEU A 53 -10.79 2.64 6.29
C LEU A 53 -11.47 3.34 7.48
N GLY A 54 -12.00 4.55 7.27
CA GLY A 54 -12.76 5.32 8.25
C GLY A 54 -11.90 5.95 9.36
N GLY A 55 -12.58 6.58 10.32
CA GLY A 55 -11.94 7.32 11.42
C GLY A 55 -11.56 8.76 11.07
N GLU A 56 -11.00 9.46 12.05
CA GLU A 56 -10.65 10.87 11.94
C GLU A 56 -9.36 11.09 11.14
N ALA A 57 -9.29 12.18 10.37
CA ALA A 57 -8.12 12.56 9.58
C ALA A 57 -6.81 12.53 10.38
N ALA A 58 -6.83 13.03 11.61
CA ALA A 58 -5.67 13.10 12.50
C ALA A 58 -5.05 11.71 12.80
N GLY A 59 -5.84 10.63 12.75
CA GLY A 59 -5.34 9.27 12.94
C GLY A 59 -4.54 8.72 11.75
N TRP A 60 -4.60 9.38 10.60
CA TRP A 60 -3.95 8.96 9.36
C TRP A 60 -2.80 9.87 8.94
N VAL A 61 -2.75 11.10 9.48
CA VAL A 61 -1.72 12.07 9.12
C VAL A 61 -0.46 11.89 9.96
N GLY A 62 0.63 11.51 9.30
CA GLY A 62 1.97 11.45 9.87
C GLY A 62 2.89 12.60 9.45
N PRO A 63 4.11 12.65 10.03
CA PRO A 63 5.13 13.63 9.68
C PRO A 63 5.64 13.49 8.24
N GLY A 64 5.50 12.32 7.60
CA GLY A 64 6.05 12.04 6.28
C GLY A 64 7.55 12.29 6.26
N THR A 65 7.99 13.23 5.42
CA THR A 65 9.41 13.64 5.29
C THR A 65 9.93 14.49 6.47
N GLY A 66 9.35 14.38 7.67
CA GLY A 66 9.81 15.08 8.88
C GLY A 66 9.04 16.37 9.23
N VAL A 67 7.82 16.53 8.75
CA VAL A 67 6.97 17.70 9.03
C VAL A 67 6.49 17.68 10.49
N VAL A 68 6.58 18.82 11.19
CA VAL A 68 6.20 18.97 12.60
C VAL A 68 5.38 20.24 12.87
N GLY A 69 4.76 20.31 14.05
CA GLY A 69 4.08 21.51 14.56
C GLY A 69 2.98 22.03 13.64
N ALA A 70 2.99 23.33 13.36
CA ALA A 70 1.96 23.99 12.55
C ALA A 70 1.85 23.43 11.11
N ALA A 71 2.93 22.88 10.56
CA ALA A 71 2.90 22.27 9.23
C ALA A 71 2.18 20.92 9.25
N LEU A 72 2.30 20.15 10.33
CA LEU A 72 1.55 18.91 10.53
C LEU A 72 0.06 19.20 10.74
N ALA A 73 -0.27 20.22 11.55
CA ALA A 73 -1.65 20.67 11.73
C ALA A 73 -2.30 21.07 10.40
N ARG A 74 -1.61 21.87 9.58
CA ARG A 74 -2.09 22.22 8.23
C ARG A 74 -2.29 21.00 7.34
N LYS A 75 -1.45 19.96 7.47
CA LYS A 75 -1.61 18.71 6.73
C LYS A 75 -2.91 17.99 7.14
N CYS A 76 -3.21 17.95 8.44
CA CYS A 76 -4.50 17.46 8.94
C CYS A 76 -5.67 18.27 8.37
N ASP A 77 -5.60 19.60 8.38
CA ASP A 77 -6.66 20.47 7.84
C ASP A 77 -6.90 20.21 6.34
N VAL A 78 -5.82 20.01 5.57
CA VAL A 78 -5.90 19.68 4.14
C VAL A 78 -6.59 18.34 3.93
N VAL A 79 -6.26 17.32 4.72
CA VAL A 79 -6.91 16.00 4.64
C VAL A 79 -8.38 16.11 5.01
N GLN A 80 -8.71 16.77 6.12
CA GLN A 80 -10.11 16.95 6.54
C GLN A 80 -10.93 17.68 5.49
N ALA A 81 -10.43 18.80 4.95
CA ALA A 81 -11.12 19.54 3.90
C ALA A 81 -11.33 18.72 2.62
N ALA A 82 -10.38 17.84 2.28
CA ALA A 82 -10.52 16.95 1.14
C ALA A 82 -11.60 15.87 1.39
N LEU A 83 -11.64 15.29 2.59
CA LEU A 83 -12.67 14.34 3.01
C LEU A 83 -14.06 14.97 2.99
N ASP A 84 -14.22 16.16 3.58
CA ASP A 84 -15.50 16.88 3.62
C ASP A 84 -16.03 17.19 2.22
N ARG A 85 -15.14 17.58 1.29
CA ARG A 85 -15.49 17.84 -0.11
C ARG A 85 -15.92 16.58 -0.86
N VAL A 86 -15.26 15.46 -0.62
CA VAL A 86 -15.51 14.21 -1.35
C VAL A 86 -16.72 13.49 -0.80
N GLY A 87 -16.92 13.51 0.52
CA GLY A 87 -17.95 12.76 1.22
C GLY A 87 -17.74 11.24 1.09
N THR A 88 -18.80 10.49 1.37
CA THR A 88 -18.78 9.03 1.20
C THR A 88 -18.92 8.67 -0.28
N VAL A 89 -17.95 7.94 -0.81
CA VAL A 89 -17.92 7.46 -2.19
C VAL A 89 -17.45 6.00 -2.25
N PRO A 90 -17.67 5.28 -3.36
CA PRO A 90 -17.09 3.97 -3.56
C PRO A 90 -15.56 3.96 -3.39
N PRO A 91 -14.93 2.85 -2.94
CA PRO A 91 -13.51 2.85 -2.58
C PRO A 91 -12.56 3.28 -3.71
N LEU A 92 -12.77 2.79 -4.94
CA LEU A 92 -11.96 3.20 -6.09
C LEU A 92 -12.19 4.67 -6.47
N GLU A 93 -13.39 5.19 -6.22
CA GLU A 93 -13.68 6.59 -6.43
C GLU A 93 -12.98 7.48 -5.38
N ALA A 94 -12.83 6.99 -4.14
CA ALA A 94 -11.99 7.66 -3.14
C ALA A 94 -10.53 7.73 -3.62
N LEU A 95 -9.99 6.65 -4.18
CA LEU A 95 -8.65 6.62 -4.75
C LEU A 95 -8.49 7.64 -5.90
N ARG A 96 -9.45 7.70 -6.82
CA ARG A 96 -9.47 8.68 -7.92
C ARG A 96 -9.52 10.12 -7.42
N ARG A 97 -10.40 10.42 -6.46
CA ARG A 97 -10.68 11.80 -6.04
C ARG A 97 -9.68 12.34 -5.02
N LEU A 98 -9.06 11.48 -4.20
CA LEU A 98 -8.19 11.86 -3.07
C LEU A 98 -6.73 11.39 -3.23
N GLY A 99 -6.46 10.44 -4.11
CA GLY A 99 -5.14 9.82 -4.26
C GLY A 99 -4.18 10.60 -5.17
N GLY A 100 -3.36 9.85 -5.89
CA GLY A 100 -2.38 10.32 -6.86
C GLY A 100 -2.20 9.29 -7.97
N ARG A 101 -1.63 9.69 -9.11
CA ARG A 101 -1.43 8.78 -10.27
C ARG A 101 -0.55 7.59 -9.89
N GLU A 102 0.44 7.81 -9.03
CA GLU A 102 1.31 6.79 -8.47
C GLU A 102 0.56 5.81 -7.56
N LEU A 103 -0.36 6.28 -6.72
CA LEU A 103 -1.22 5.40 -5.92
C LEU A 103 -2.15 4.56 -6.82
N ALA A 104 -2.76 5.18 -7.84
CA ALA A 104 -3.61 4.48 -8.80
C ALA A 104 -2.83 3.44 -9.60
N ALA A 105 -1.59 3.75 -10.00
CA ALA A 105 -0.71 2.80 -10.68
C ALA A 105 -0.33 1.63 -9.76
N MET A 106 0.00 1.87 -8.49
CA MET A 106 0.26 0.79 -7.52
C MET A 106 -0.96 -0.12 -7.36
N ALA A 107 -2.18 0.43 -7.24
CA ALA A 107 -3.40 -0.36 -7.17
C ALA A 107 -3.59 -1.24 -8.43
N GLY A 108 -3.37 -0.68 -9.62
CA GLY A 108 -3.42 -1.42 -10.88
C GLY A 108 -2.37 -2.53 -10.96
N ALA A 109 -1.15 -2.27 -10.51
CA ALA A 109 -0.07 -3.26 -10.44
C ALA A 109 -0.45 -4.43 -9.52
N VAL A 110 -0.95 -4.16 -8.31
CA VAL A 110 -1.35 -5.20 -7.36
C VAL A 110 -2.54 -6.03 -7.85
N ALA A 111 -3.51 -5.40 -8.52
CA ALA A 111 -4.62 -6.10 -9.15
C ALA A 111 -4.17 -7.03 -10.29
N ALA A 112 -3.22 -6.58 -11.12
CA ALA A 112 -2.63 -7.41 -12.17
C ALA A 112 -1.79 -8.56 -11.61
N ALA A 113 -1.00 -8.31 -10.55
CA ALA A 113 -0.24 -9.34 -9.86
C ALA A 113 -1.14 -10.47 -9.36
N ARG A 114 -2.33 -10.14 -8.82
CA ARG A 114 -3.32 -11.14 -8.42
C ARG A 114 -3.75 -12.04 -9.57
N ARG A 115 -4.04 -11.47 -10.74
CA ARG A 115 -4.43 -12.23 -11.95
C ARG A 115 -3.33 -13.19 -12.39
N ARG A 116 -2.06 -12.81 -12.21
CA ARG A 116 -0.88 -13.64 -12.50
C ARG A 116 -0.52 -14.61 -11.37
N ARG A 117 -1.22 -14.60 -10.24
CA ARG A 117 -0.86 -15.33 -9.01
C ARG A 117 0.54 -14.98 -8.52
N LEU A 118 0.97 -13.75 -8.76
CA LEU A 118 2.26 -13.23 -8.35
C LEU A 118 2.14 -12.68 -6.92
N PRO A 119 2.91 -13.20 -5.94
CA PRO A 119 2.93 -12.62 -4.60
C PRO A 119 3.46 -11.18 -4.64
N VAL A 120 2.93 -10.33 -3.76
CA VAL A 120 3.28 -8.92 -3.67
C VAL A 120 3.82 -8.60 -2.29
N VAL A 121 4.93 -7.88 -2.19
CA VAL A 121 5.39 -7.28 -0.94
C VAL A 121 5.05 -5.80 -0.95
N LEU A 122 4.20 -5.40 0.00
CA LEU A 122 3.82 -4.01 0.24
C LEU A 122 4.88 -3.34 1.12
N ASP A 123 5.25 -2.12 0.76
CA ASP A 123 6.25 -1.33 1.46
C ASP A 123 5.65 -0.59 2.67
N GLY A 124 5.71 0.75 2.68
CA GLY A 124 5.25 1.59 3.77
C GLY A 124 3.78 2.02 3.64
N PHE A 125 3.43 3.01 4.46
CA PHE A 125 2.07 3.53 4.58
C PHE A 125 1.41 3.89 3.24
N ILE A 126 2.16 4.51 2.32
CA ILE A 126 1.61 4.99 1.05
C ILE A 126 1.24 3.80 0.15
N ALA A 127 2.09 2.78 0.06
CA ALA A 127 1.82 1.56 -0.71
C ALA A 127 0.58 0.83 -0.15
N THR A 128 0.50 0.71 1.18
CA THR A 128 -0.66 0.11 1.85
C THR A 128 -1.94 0.91 1.62
N ALA A 129 -1.89 2.24 1.73
CA ALA A 129 -3.04 3.12 1.47
C ALA A 129 -3.50 3.06 0.00
N ALA A 130 -2.58 2.88 -0.95
CA ALA A 130 -2.90 2.76 -2.37
C ALA A 130 -3.75 1.54 -2.70
N VAL A 131 -3.52 0.42 -1.98
CA VAL A 131 -4.21 -0.86 -2.22
C VAL A 131 -5.41 -1.10 -1.30
N ALA A 132 -5.53 -0.33 -0.20
CA ALA A 132 -6.68 -0.40 0.71
C ALA A 132 -8.05 -0.31 0.00
N PRO A 133 -8.25 0.56 -1.01
CA PRO A 133 -9.48 0.58 -1.80
C PRO A 133 -9.85 -0.77 -2.43
N LEU A 134 -8.87 -1.59 -2.84
CA LEU A 134 -9.12 -2.92 -3.41
C LEU A 134 -9.68 -3.87 -2.36
N ALA A 135 -9.09 -3.89 -1.16
CA ALA A 135 -9.53 -4.71 -0.03
C ALA A 135 -10.96 -4.37 0.39
N VAL A 136 -11.27 -3.08 0.48
CA VAL A 136 -12.62 -2.61 0.84
C VAL A 136 -13.63 -2.92 -0.27
N ALA A 137 -13.25 -2.76 -1.54
CA ALA A 137 -14.13 -3.07 -2.66
C ALA A 137 -14.41 -4.57 -2.82
N ARG A 138 -13.43 -5.42 -2.48
CA ARG A 138 -13.57 -6.87 -2.57
C ARG A 138 -12.73 -7.57 -1.49
N PRO A 139 -13.38 -8.24 -0.51
CA PRO A 139 -12.70 -9.07 0.47
C PRO A 139 -11.82 -10.13 -0.20
N GLY A 140 -10.65 -10.37 0.40
CA GLY A 140 -9.64 -11.30 -0.11
C GLY A 140 -8.85 -10.81 -1.33
N SER A 141 -9.11 -9.60 -1.84
CA SER A 141 -8.34 -9.05 -2.97
C SER A 141 -6.85 -8.85 -2.68
N LEU A 142 -6.45 -8.82 -1.41
CA LEU A 142 -5.05 -8.71 -0.97
C LEU A 142 -4.46 -10.02 -0.43
N ASP A 143 -5.12 -11.18 -0.58
CA ASP A 143 -4.61 -12.46 -0.05
C ASP A 143 -3.24 -12.87 -0.63
N HIS A 144 -2.86 -12.31 -1.78
CA HIS A 144 -1.55 -12.52 -2.41
C HIS A 144 -0.51 -11.49 -1.98
N CYS A 145 -0.84 -10.59 -1.04
CA CYS A 145 0.04 -9.54 -0.55
C CYS A 145 0.60 -9.88 0.83
N ILE A 146 1.87 -9.52 1.04
CA ILE A 146 2.60 -9.59 2.30
C ILE A 146 2.98 -8.16 2.68
N ALA A 147 2.75 -7.75 3.92
CA ALA A 147 3.29 -6.51 4.43
C ALA A 147 4.78 -6.70 4.74
N GLY A 148 5.67 -6.04 3.99
CA GLY A 148 7.11 -6.19 4.17
C GLY A 148 7.58 -5.62 5.51
N HIS A 149 7.02 -4.48 5.91
CA HIS A 149 7.30 -3.88 7.21
C HIS A 149 6.15 -3.01 7.72
N CYS A 150 6.14 -2.71 9.03
CA CYS A 150 5.43 -1.56 9.56
C CYS A 150 6.37 -0.34 9.50
N SER A 151 5.92 0.73 8.84
CA SER A 151 6.65 1.99 8.81
C SER A 151 6.46 2.80 10.08
N ALA A 152 7.33 3.79 10.32
CA ALA A 152 7.19 4.75 11.41
C ALA A 152 6.09 5.81 11.19
N GLU A 153 5.40 5.81 10.04
CA GLU A 153 4.21 6.65 9.85
C GLU A 153 3.05 6.15 10.76
N PRO A 154 2.47 7.01 11.63
CA PRO A 154 1.48 6.59 12.63
C PRO A 154 0.26 5.85 12.06
N GLY A 155 -0.19 6.25 10.87
CA GLY A 155 -1.34 5.63 10.22
C GLY A 155 -1.08 4.21 9.70
N HIS A 156 0.18 3.76 9.60
CA HIS A 156 0.47 2.49 8.94
C HIS A 156 0.08 1.28 9.78
N GLN A 157 0.40 1.26 11.07
CA GLN A 157 -0.01 0.15 11.94
C GLN A 157 -1.53 -0.04 11.92
N ARG A 158 -2.28 1.07 12.04
CA ARG A 158 -3.74 1.04 11.96
C ARG A 158 -4.23 0.52 10.60
N ALA A 159 -3.62 0.92 9.50
CA ALA A 159 -3.97 0.44 8.17
C ALA A 159 -3.77 -1.08 8.06
N LEU A 160 -2.64 -1.59 8.53
CA LEU A 160 -2.30 -3.01 8.55
C LEU A 160 -3.30 -3.81 9.40
N GLU A 161 -3.60 -3.35 10.62
CA GLU A 161 -4.59 -3.97 11.51
C GLU A 161 -5.99 -4.00 10.87
N THR A 162 -6.41 -2.90 10.24
CA THR A 162 -7.73 -2.82 9.59
C THR A 162 -7.82 -3.76 8.39
N LEU A 163 -6.72 -3.95 7.66
CA LEU A 163 -6.64 -4.81 6.49
C LEU A 163 -6.35 -6.29 6.83
N GLY A 164 -6.09 -6.60 8.11
CA GLY A 164 -5.70 -7.95 8.54
C GLY A 164 -4.33 -8.39 8.01
N LEU A 165 -3.41 -7.45 7.78
CA LEU A 165 -2.06 -7.71 7.29
C LEU A 165 -1.06 -7.67 8.44
N ASP A 166 -0.34 -8.78 8.67
CA ASP A 166 0.74 -8.82 9.67
C ASP A 166 2.09 -8.52 9.02
N PRO A 167 2.80 -7.44 9.42
CA PRO A 167 4.07 -7.07 8.81
C PRO A 167 5.21 -8.00 9.25
N LEU A 168 6.06 -8.40 8.30
CA LEU A 168 7.23 -9.24 8.59
C LEU A 168 8.24 -8.56 9.53
N MET A 169 8.31 -7.23 9.53
CA MET A 169 9.33 -6.49 10.28
C MET A 169 8.82 -5.15 10.82
N ARG A 170 9.45 -4.68 11.89
CA ARG A 170 9.26 -3.34 12.47
C ARG A 170 10.64 -2.74 12.72
N LEU A 171 11.07 -1.86 11.80
CA LEU A 171 12.45 -1.33 11.74
C LEU A 171 12.50 0.21 11.76
N ASP A 172 11.39 0.86 12.12
CA ASP A 172 11.23 2.32 12.14
C ASP A 172 11.56 3.03 10.81
N LEU A 173 11.45 2.31 9.69
CA LEU A 173 11.67 2.85 8.35
C LEU A 173 10.51 3.75 7.91
N ARG A 174 10.81 4.79 7.13
CA ARG A 174 9.83 5.75 6.61
C ARG A 174 10.25 6.41 5.30
N LEU A 175 11.17 5.77 4.56
CA LEU A 175 11.67 6.31 3.29
C LEU A 175 10.62 6.19 2.18
N GLY A 176 9.94 5.04 2.09
CA GLY A 176 9.13 4.69 0.93
C GLY A 176 9.95 3.99 -0.13
N GLU A 177 9.62 4.22 -1.41
CA GLU A 177 10.39 3.74 -2.57
C GLU A 177 10.48 2.20 -2.69
N GLY A 178 9.74 1.44 -1.90
CA GLY A 178 9.85 -0.02 -1.87
C GLY A 178 10.96 -0.53 -0.96
N SER A 179 11.63 0.36 -0.22
CA SER A 179 12.83 0.04 0.54
C SER A 179 12.59 -0.94 1.70
N GLY A 180 11.53 -0.76 2.48
CA GLY A 180 11.15 -1.68 3.56
C GLY A 180 10.65 -3.02 3.03
N ALA A 181 9.91 -3.03 1.93
CA ALA A 181 9.54 -4.25 1.23
C ALA A 181 10.76 -5.03 0.70
N LEU A 182 11.76 -4.34 0.13
CA LEU A 182 13.00 -4.97 -0.34
C LEU A 182 13.80 -5.61 0.79
N VAL A 183 13.84 -4.99 1.97
CA VAL A 183 14.49 -5.59 3.16
C VAL A 183 13.81 -6.90 3.57
N ALA A 184 12.53 -7.09 3.25
CA ALA A 184 11.79 -8.32 3.58
C ALA A 184 12.08 -9.48 2.60
N VAL A 185 12.56 -9.18 1.40
CA VAL A 185 12.76 -10.18 0.32
C VAL A 185 13.70 -11.31 0.74
N PRO A 186 14.85 -11.09 1.39
CA PRO A 186 15.70 -12.19 1.86
C PRO A 186 15.01 -13.14 2.83
N ILE A 187 14.11 -12.64 3.69
CA ILE A 187 13.34 -13.47 4.64
C ILE A 187 12.35 -14.35 3.87
N ILE A 188 11.66 -13.78 2.88
CA ILE A 188 10.72 -14.51 2.02
C ILE A 188 11.46 -15.60 1.23
N ARG A 189 12.63 -15.28 0.66
CA ARG A 189 13.48 -16.25 -0.06
C ARG A 189 13.96 -17.38 0.85
N MET A 190 14.36 -17.07 2.08
CA MET A 190 14.75 -18.06 3.07
C MET A 190 13.58 -18.97 3.44
N ALA A 191 12.37 -18.44 3.60
CA ALA A 191 11.17 -19.24 3.86
C ALA A 191 10.83 -20.17 2.69
N ALA A 192 10.96 -19.68 1.45
CA ALA A 192 10.78 -20.52 0.26
C ALA A 192 11.80 -21.67 0.22
N ALA A 193 13.09 -21.37 0.41
CA ALA A 193 14.15 -22.38 0.46
C ALA A 193 13.96 -23.39 1.60
N ALA A 194 13.45 -22.95 2.75
CA ALA A 194 13.14 -23.84 3.86
C ALA A 194 12.05 -24.88 3.51
N VAL A 195 11.19 -24.59 2.54
CA VAL A 195 10.13 -25.51 2.08
C VAL A 195 10.61 -26.37 0.91
N THR A 196 11.49 -25.85 0.05
CA THR A 196 11.91 -26.55 -1.17
C THR A 196 13.22 -27.33 -1.04
N ASP A 197 14.11 -26.90 -0.16
CA ASP A 197 15.51 -27.36 -0.13
C ASP A 197 15.86 -28.08 1.18
N VAL A 198 15.03 -27.98 2.22
CA VAL A 198 15.21 -28.72 3.47
C VAL A 198 14.60 -30.10 3.32
N ALA A 199 15.42 -31.11 3.56
CA ALA A 199 15.00 -32.50 3.46
C ALA A 199 13.93 -32.86 4.51
N THR A 200 13.00 -33.71 4.09
CA THR A 200 11.93 -34.24 4.92
C THR A 200 12.43 -35.30 5.90
N PHE A 201 11.63 -35.64 6.92
CA PHE A 201 11.94 -36.74 7.85
C PHE A 201 12.19 -38.06 7.12
N GLU A 202 11.42 -38.35 6.07
CA GLU A 202 11.59 -39.55 5.24
C GLU A 202 12.95 -39.56 4.52
N GLU A 203 13.36 -38.43 3.95
CA GLU A 203 14.67 -38.28 3.30
C GLU A 203 15.84 -38.37 4.30
N TRP A 204 15.58 -38.11 5.58
CA TRP A 204 16.54 -38.32 6.68
C TRP A 204 16.47 -39.73 7.29
N GLY A 205 15.58 -40.60 6.82
CA GLY A 205 15.41 -41.96 7.35
C GLY A 205 14.77 -42.01 8.75
N LEU A 206 14.04 -40.96 9.14
CA LEU A 206 13.34 -40.85 10.42
C LEU A 206 11.85 -41.23 10.24
N GLN A 207 11.28 -41.95 11.20
CA GLN A 207 9.84 -42.22 11.27
C GLN A 207 9.16 -41.20 12.21
N GLN A 208 7.98 -40.68 11.81
CA GLN A 208 7.18 -39.75 12.63
C GLN A 208 6.71 -40.37 13.94
#